data_AF-A0A7Y5PMK2-F1
#
_entry.id   AF-A0A7Y5PMK2-F1
#
_cell.length_a   1.000
_cell.length_b   1.000
_cell.length_c   1.000
_cell.angle_alpha   90.00
_cell.angle_beta   90.00
_cell.angle_gamma   90.00
#
_symmetry.space_group_name_H-M   'P 1'
#
loop_
_entity.id
_entity.type
_entity.pdbx_description
1 polymer ?
#
loop_
_entity_poly.entity_id
_entity_poly.type
_entity_poly.pdbx_seq_one_letter_code
_entity_poly.pdbx_strand_id
1 'polypeptide(L)' 'TDGRALGDAALEQAQRALAAHLGPIARVVVRKAAERTRQRDALFALLADAVTEPVARQKLLAELARIG' A
#
# COMPACT_ATOMS: atom_id res chain seq x y z
N THR A 1 -11.85 7.08 -12.47
CA THR A 1 -12.82 6.70 -11.43
C THR A 1 -12.18 7.00 -10.10
N ASP A 2 -12.70 8.02 -9.42
CA ASP A 2 -12.37 8.59 -8.10
C ASP A 2 -10.93 8.38 -7.55
N GLY A 3 -9.97 9.15 -8.06
CA GLY A 3 -8.66 9.31 -7.45
C GLY A 3 -8.77 10.14 -6.18
N ARG A 4 -9.17 9.51 -5.07
CA ARG A 4 -9.10 10.15 -3.76
C ARG A 4 -7.64 10.21 -3.31
N ALA A 5 -7.23 11.40 -2.89
CA ALA A 5 -5.95 11.60 -2.24
C ALA A 5 -5.93 10.83 -0.91
N LEU A 6 -4.88 10.05 -0.68
CA LEU A 6 -4.67 9.37 0.59
C LEU A 6 -4.19 10.35 1.66
N GLY A 7 -4.83 10.35 2.83
CA GLY A 7 -4.34 11.02 4.02
C GLY A 7 -3.27 10.21 4.76
N ASP A 8 -2.53 10.85 5.65
CA ASP A 8 -1.43 10.23 6.42
C ASP A 8 -1.89 9.00 7.24
N ALA A 9 -3.08 9.05 7.84
CA ALA A 9 -3.63 7.92 8.60
C ALA A 9 -3.88 6.67 7.72
N ALA A 10 -4.23 6.86 6.45
CA ALA A 10 -4.41 5.77 5.51
C ALA A 10 -3.06 5.22 5.03
N LEU A 11 -2.04 6.08 4.87
CA LEU A 11 -0.66 5.67 4.57
C LEU A 11 -0.06 4.83 5.71
N GLU A 12 -0.31 5.21 6.97
CA GLU A 12 0.15 4.42 8.12
C GLU A 12 -0.51 3.03 8.19
N GLN A 13 -1.80 2.94 7.90
CA GLN A 13 -2.50 1.65 7.82
C GLN A 13 -1.95 0.80 6.67
N ALA A 14 -1.73 1.39 5.50
CA ALA A 14 -1.15 0.70 4.35
C ALA A 14 0.27 0.19 4.66
N GLN A 15 1.07 0.96 5.39
CA GLN A 15 2.38 0.54 5.88
C GLN A 15 2.30 -0.66 6.82
N ARG A 16 1.36 -0.65 7.78
CA ARG A 16 1.18 -1.77 8.71
C ARG A 16 0.76 -3.05 7.98
N ALA A 17 -0.18 -2.93 7.04
CA ALA A 17 -0.60 -4.05 6.19
C ALA A 17 0.59 -4.60 5.38
N LEU A 18 1.37 -3.73 4.75
CA LEU A 18 2.54 -4.13 3.98
C LEU A 18 3.65 -4.75 4.87
N ALA A 19 3.83 -4.26 6.09
CA ALA A 19 4.82 -4.77 7.04
C ALA A 19 4.53 -6.22 7.46
N ALA A 20 3.27 -6.66 7.46
CA ALA A 20 2.92 -8.06 7.70
C ALA A 20 3.46 -9.01 6.60
N HIS A 21 3.78 -8.48 5.41
CA HIS A 21 4.27 -9.26 4.28
C HIS A 21 5.77 -9.05 4.00
N LEU A 22 6.26 -7.82 4.10
CA LEU A 22 7.65 -7.47 3.78
C LEU A 22 8.52 -7.22 5.02
N GLY A 23 7.93 -7.17 6.21
CA GLY A 23 8.64 -6.80 7.44
C GLY A 23 9.03 -5.31 7.47
N PRO A 24 10.15 -4.95 8.12
CA PRO A 24 10.50 -3.55 8.40
C PRO A 24 10.75 -2.70 7.14
N ILE A 25 11.07 -3.33 6.00
CA ILE A 25 11.29 -2.60 4.73
C ILE A 25 10.02 -1.94 4.19
N ALA A 26 8.84 -2.37 4.64
CA ALA A 26 7.55 -1.83 4.21
C ALA A 26 7.46 -0.30 4.37
N ARG A 27 8.08 0.26 5.41
CA ARG A 27 8.15 1.72 5.61
C ARG A 27 8.83 2.44 4.45
N VAL A 28 9.92 1.88 3.92
CA VAL A 28 10.64 2.47 2.78
C VAL A 28 9.80 2.36 1.51
N VAL A 29 9.13 1.24 1.31
CA VAL A 29 8.26 1.00 0.14
C VAL A 29 7.08 1.98 0.14
N VAL A 30 6.37 2.12 1.26
CA VAL A 30 5.25 3.07 1.37
C VAL A 30 5.72 4.50 1.16
N ARG A 31 6.86 4.90 1.76
CA ARG A 31 7.39 6.25 1.56
C ARG A 31 7.70 6.52 0.08
N LYS A 32 8.41 5.61 -0.58
CA LYS A 32 8.72 5.73 -2.02
C LYS A 32 7.46 5.77 -2.89
N ALA A 33 6.43 5.00 -2.55
CA ALA A 33 5.16 5.02 -3.28
C ALA A 33 4.42 6.36 -3.08
N ALA A 34 4.37 6.87 -1.85
CA ALA A 34 3.75 8.16 -1.52
C ALA A 34 4.47 9.36 -2.15
N GLU A 35 5.80 9.25 -2.34
CA GLU A 35 6.60 10.22 -3.10
C GLU A 35 6.27 10.21 -4.60
N ARG A 36 5.84 9.06 -5.16
CA ARG A 36 5.46 8.92 -6.58
C ARG A 36 4.03 9.32 -6.87
N THR A 37 3.11 9.06 -5.94
CA THR A 37 1.69 9.34 -6.13
C THR A 37 0.98 9.54 -4.80
N ARG A 38 0.04 10.48 -4.79
CA ARG A 38 -0.92 10.65 -3.69
C ARG A 38 -2.26 9.98 -3.94
N GLN A 39 -2.43 9.35 -5.11
CA GLN A 39 -3.69 8.72 -5.48
C GLN A 39 -3.79 7.33 -4.87
N ARG A 40 -4.94 7.04 -4.24
CA ARG A 40 -5.19 5.78 -3.53
C ARG A 40 -4.90 4.54 -4.37
N ASP A 41 -5.59 4.40 -5.50
CA ASP A 41 -5.44 3.24 -6.40
C ASP A 41 -4.01 3.08 -6.89
N ALA A 42 -3.39 4.18 -7.32
CA ALA A 42 -2.01 4.15 -7.81
C ALA A 42 -1.02 3.77 -6.71
N LEU A 43 -1.22 4.24 -5.47
CA LEU A 43 -0.36 3.89 -4.35
C LEU A 43 -0.51 2.41 -4.00
N PHE A 44 -1.73 1.91 -3.88
CA PHE A 44 -1.98 0.51 -3.54
C PHE A 44 -1.47 -0.46 -4.60
N ALA A 45 -1.58 -0.10 -5.88
CA ALA A 45 -0.96 -0.87 -6.96
C ALA A 45 0.57 -0.95 -6.80
N LEU A 46 1.24 0.17 -6.48
CA LEU A 46 2.68 0.19 -6.23
C LEU A 46 3.09 -0.64 -4.99
N LEU A 47 2.28 -0.64 -3.93
CA LEU A 47 2.55 -1.46 -2.74
C LEU A 47 2.38 -2.95 -3.04
N ALA A 48 1.36 -3.31 -3.81
CA ALA A 48 1.09 -4.68 -4.21
C ALA A 48 2.19 -5.23 -5.13
N ASP A 49 2.73 -4.41 -6.03
CA ASP A 49 3.82 -4.78 -6.93
C ASP A 49 5.13 -5.13 -6.18
N ALA A 50 5.35 -4.51 -5.02
CA ALA A 50 6.49 -4.83 -4.16
C ALA A 50 6.41 -6.22 -3.50
N VAL A 51 5.24 -6.88 -3.53
CA VAL A 51 5.03 -8.23 -2.99
C VAL A 51 5.13 -9.25 -4.12
N THR A 52 6.22 -10.01 -4.14
CA THR A 52 6.52 -11.00 -5.18
C THR A 52 5.62 -12.24 -5.11
N GLU A 53 5.23 -12.67 -3.92
CA GLU A 53 4.37 -13.84 -3.75
C GLU A 53 2.91 -13.51 -4.13
N PRO A 54 2.30 -14.22 -5.11
CA PRO A 54 0.99 -13.87 -5.63
C PRO A 54 -0.13 -13.99 -4.59
N VAL A 55 -0.06 -14.96 -3.68
CA VAL A 55 -1.05 -15.14 -2.62
C VAL A 55 -0.95 -14.01 -1.59
N ALA A 56 0.26 -13.64 -1.17
CA ALA A 56 0.48 -12.51 -0.28
C ALA A 56 0.03 -11.19 -0.92
N ARG A 57 0.30 -10.99 -2.21
CA ARG A 57 -0.14 -9.80 -2.95
C ARG A 57 -1.67 -9.68 -2.98
N GLN A 58 -2.38 -10.76 -3.28
CA GLN A 58 -3.85 -10.76 -3.28
C GLN A 58 -4.41 -10.46 -1.88
N LYS A 59 -3.81 -11.02 -0.82
CA LYS A 59 -4.19 -10.71 0.57
C LYS A 59 -3.97 -9.24 0.88
N LEU A 60 -2.81 -8.69 0.52
CA LEU A 60 -2.50 -7.28 0.72
C LEU A 60 -3.52 -6.38 0.00
N LEU A 61 -3.85 -6.65 -1.27
CA LEU A 61 -4.85 -5.87 -2.01
C LEU A 61 -6.22 -5.89 -1.32
N ALA A 62 -6.65 -7.03 -0.79
CA ALA A 62 -7.90 -7.15 -0.05
C ALA A 62 -7.87 -6.33 1.26
N GLU A 63 -6.74 -6.29 1.97
CA GLU A 63 -6.54 -5.47 3.16
C GLU A 63 -6.56 -3.97 2.82
N LEU A 64 -5.83 -3.56 1.77
CA LEU A 64 -5.75 -2.16 1.33
C LEU A 64 -7.11 -1.62 0.85
N ALA A 65 -7.93 -2.46 0.21
CA ALA A 65 -9.28 -2.08 -0.22
C ALA A 65 -10.19 -1.65 0.94
N ARG A 66 -9.91 -2.11 2.18
CA ARG A 66 -10.65 -1.75 3.39
C ARG A 66 -10.21 -0.40 3.99
N ILE A 67 -9.08 0.16 3.55
CA ILE A 67 -8.55 1.44 4.06
C ILE A 67 -9.24 2.60 3.34
N GLY A 68 -10.12 3.31 4.05
CA GLY A 68 -10.95 4.41 3.53
C GLY A 68 -10.25 5.75 3.39
#